data_AF-A0A5C7PJ98-F1
#
_entry.id   AF-A0A5C7PJ98-F1
#
_cell.length_a   1.000
_cell.length_b   1.000
_cell.length_c   1.000
_cell.angle_alpha   90.00
_cell.angle_beta   90.00
_cell.angle_gamma   90.00
#
_symmetry.space_group_name_H-M   'P 1'
#
loop_
_entity.id
_entity.type
_entity.pdbx_description
1 polymer ?
#
loop_
_entity_poly.entity_id
_entity_poly.type
_entity_poly.pdbx_seq_one_letter_code
_entity_poly.pdbx_strand_id
1 'polypeptide(L)'
;MNTMSAITVTTTGAIIAFGAASTNVALPNASDGKAPRLVRLAATAACYVKLGTSAGVTAAAGDLLVQPADSVVIRAIGLTHIAALQVTAGGTLQISPVENV
;
A
#
# COMPACT_ATOMS: atom_id res chain seq x y z
N MET A 1 -13.70 15.12 -16.86
CA MET A 1 -12.40 15.63 -16.39
C MET A 1 -12.23 15.15 -14.97
N ASN A 2 -11.47 14.07 -14.73
CA ASN A 2 -11.18 13.65 -13.36
C ASN A 2 -10.32 14.72 -12.73
N THR A 3 -10.85 15.45 -11.76
CA THR A 3 -10.05 16.31 -10.88
C THR A 3 -8.96 15.44 -10.27
N MET A 4 -7.70 15.73 -10.62
CA MET A 4 -6.53 15.19 -9.92
C MET A 4 -6.76 15.45 -8.43
N SER A 5 -7.12 14.41 -7.68
CA SER A 5 -7.38 14.54 -6.25
C SER A 5 -6.03 14.76 -5.60
N ALA A 6 -5.73 16.02 -5.28
CA ALA A 6 -4.52 16.36 -4.57
C ALA A 6 -4.49 15.58 -3.24
N ILE A 7 -3.35 14.98 -2.94
CA ILE A 7 -3.14 14.24 -1.70
C ILE A 7 -2.07 14.96 -0.88
N THR A 8 -2.23 14.90 0.44
CA THR A 8 -1.25 15.41 1.39
C THR A 8 -0.59 14.22 2.07
N VAL A 9 0.75 14.23 2.17
CA VAL A 9 1.54 13.22 2.89
C VAL A 9 2.54 14.00 3.74
N THR A 10 2.44 13.90 5.07
CA THR A 10 3.35 14.64 5.97
C THR A 10 4.23 13.72 6.81
N THR A 11 3.80 12.48 7.02
CA THR A 11 4.60 11.47 7.72
C THR A 11 5.35 10.55 6.76
N THR A 12 6.49 10.05 7.21
CA THR A 12 7.27 9.06 6.46
C THR A 12 6.47 7.77 6.32
N GLY A 13 6.40 7.26 5.08
CA GLY A 13 5.75 6.00 4.77
C GLY A 13 6.56 4.76 5.16
N ALA A 14 6.08 3.60 4.71
CA ALA A 14 6.78 2.33 4.84
C ALA A 14 7.22 1.81 3.46
N ILE A 15 8.27 0.98 3.44
CA ILE A 15 8.69 0.23 2.26
C ILE A 15 8.69 -1.24 2.63
N ILE A 16 8.10 -2.07 1.76
CA ILE A 16 8.16 -3.53 1.89
C ILE A 16 8.82 -4.13 0.64
N ALA A 17 9.79 -5.02 0.85
CA ALA A 17 10.33 -5.85 -0.20
C ALA A 17 9.41 -7.06 -0.41
N PHE A 18 8.93 -7.23 -1.65
CA PHE A 18 8.09 -8.36 -2.03
C PHE A 18 8.84 -9.29 -2.98
N GLY A 19 8.42 -10.56 -2.97
CA GLY A 19 9.00 -11.59 -3.83
C GLY A 19 7.98 -12.70 -4.12
N ALA A 20 8.48 -13.91 -4.36
CA ALA A 20 7.66 -15.08 -4.68
C ALA A 20 6.71 -15.48 -3.55
N ALA A 21 7.10 -15.22 -2.30
CA ALA A 21 6.23 -15.33 -1.14
C ALA A 21 5.62 -13.96 -0.82
N SER A 22 4.35 -13.97 -0.40
CA SER A 22 3.70 -12.77 0.07
C SER A 22 4.36 -12.29 1.36
N THR A 23 4.74 -11.01 1.40
CA THR A 23 5.25 -10.34 2.59
C THR A 23 4.20 -9.34 3.06
N ASN A 24 4.08 -9.10 4.36
CA ASN A 24 3.22 -8.05 4.90
C ASN A 24 3.93 -7.12 5.89
N VAL A 25 3.34 -5.94 6.09
CA VAL A 25 3.80 -4.93 7.04
C VAL A 25 2.60 -4.18 7.61
N ALA A 26 2.75 -3.60 8.81
CA ALA A 26 1.77 -2.66 9.34
C ALA A 26 1.71 -1.40 8.47
N LEU A 27 0.52 -0.82 8.34
CA LEU A 27 0.35 0.47 7.70
C LEU A 27 1.01 1.57 8.54
N PRO A 28 1.77 2.50 7.91
CA PRO A 28 2.31 3.66 8.61
C PRO A 28 1.15 4.55 9.09
N ASN A 29 1.27 5.10 10.30
CA ASN A 29 0.26 6.01 10.85
C ASN A 29 0.26 7.36 10.11
N ALA A 30 -0.92 7.98 10.06
CA ALA A 30 -1.05 9.38 9.65
C ALA A 30 -0.50 10.32 10.74
N SER A 31 -0.42 11.62 10.43
CA SER A 31 0.14 12.63 11.34
C SER A 31 -0.61 12.77 12.68
N ASP A 32 -1.89 12.39 12.71
CA ASP A 32 -2.73 12.36 13.91
C ASP A 32 -2.49 11.13 14.81
N GLY A 33 -1.51 10.28 14.46
CA GLY A 33 -1.16 9.07 15.20
C GLY A 33 -2.15 7.92 15.03
N LYS A 34 -3.13 8.04 14.14
CA LYS A 34 -4.12 7.00 13.84
C LYS A 34 -3.73 6.22 12.60
N ALA A 35 -4.36 5.04 12.44
CA ALA A 35 -4.29 4.30 11.19
C ALA A 35 -4.83 5.18 10.04
N PRO A 36 -4.14 5.21 8.89
CA PRO A 36 -4.49 6.11 7.80
C PRO A 36 -5.82 5.73 7.18
N ARG A 37 -6.65 6.73 6.83
CA ARG A 37 -7.92 6.48 6.14
C ARG A 37 -7.72 6.11 4.67
N LEU A 38 -6.65 6.65 4.07
CA LEU A 38 -6.24 6.48 2.68
C LEU A 38 -4.74 6.18 2.65
N VAL A 39 -4.33 5.32 1.74
CA VAL A 39 -2.91 5.03 1.49
C VAL A 39 -2.62 5.12 0.01
N ARG A 40 -1.50 5.77 -0.33
CA ARG A 40 -0.95 5.75 -1.68
C ARG A 40 0.08 4.64 -1.78
N LEU A 41 -0.04 3.85 -2.83
CA LEU A 41 0.79 2.71 -3.13
C LEU A 41 1.54 2.96 -4.43
N ALA A 42 2.86 2.77 -4.43
CA ALA A 42 3.68 2.84 -5.63
C ALA A 42 4.69 1.70 -5.62
N ALA A 43 4.85 1.01 -6.75
CA ALA A 43 5.70 -0.18 -6.83
C ALA A 43 6.84 0.00 -7.84
N THR A 44 7.99 -0.61 -7.57
CA THR A 44 9.14 -0.65 -8.50
C THR A 44 9.05 -1.80 -9.51
N ALA A 45 8.23 -2.82 -9.22
CA ALA A 45 7.88 -3.92 -10.11
C ALA A 45 6.38 -4.25 -9.95
N ALA A 46 5.77 -4.91 -10.93
CA ALA A 46 4.35 -5.28 -10.85
C ALA A 46 4.08 -6.24 -9.68
N CYS A 47 3.10 -5.91 -8.84
CA CYS A 47 2.73 -6.72 -7.68
C CYS A 47 1.22 -6.75 -7.42
N TYR A 48 0.77 -7.81 -6.76
CA TYR A 48 -0.57 -7.91 -6.19
C TYR A 48 -0.54 -7.44 -4.73
N VAL A 49 -1.53 -6.64 -4.34
CA VAL A 49 -1.61 -6.03 -3.02
C VAL A 49 -2.93 -6.34 -2.34
N LYS A 50 -2.87 -6.68 -1.05
CA LYS A 50 -4.05 -6.93 -0.22
C LYS A 50 -3.95 -6.18 1.10
N LEU A 51 -5.02 -5.50 1.50
CA LEU A 51 -5.15 -4.92 2.84
C LEU A 51 -5.80 -5.92 3.81
N GLY A 52 -5.44 -5.82 5.09
CA GLY A 52 -5.99 -6.68 6.14
C GLY A 52 -5.93 -6.05 7.53
N THR A 53 -6.49 -6.76 8.51
CA THR A 53 -6.62 -6.30 9.90
C THR A 53 -5.54 -6.87 10.84
N SER A 54 -4.64 -7.70 10.33
CA SER A 54 -3.60 -8.37 11.14
C SER A 54 -2.33 -8.67 10.32
N ALA A 55 -1.24 -8.96 11.03
CA ALA A 55 0.05 -9.38 10.48
C ALA A 55 0.04 -10.75 9.76
N GLY A 56 -1.13 -11.36 9.55
CA GLY A 56 -1.30 -12.59 8.79
C GLY A 56 -1.86 -12.37 7.38
N VAL A 57 -2.15 -11.12 7.00
CA VAL A 57 -2.68 -10.84 5.64
C VAL A 57 -1.68 -11.33 4.59
N THR A 58 -2.20 -12.06 3.61
CA THR A 58 -1.44 -12.70 2.54
C THR A 58 -2.03 -12.25 1.21
N ALA A 59 -1.22 -11.61 0.37
CA ALA A 59 -1.60 -11.26 -0.99
C ALA A 59 -1.55 -12.50 -1.89
N ALA A 60 -2.52 -12.62 -2.79
CA ALA A 60 -2.64 -13.70 -3.75
C ALA A 60 -2.79 -13.15 -5.17
N ALA A 61 -2.56 -14.01 -6.16
CA ALA A 61 -2.89 -13.69 -7.54
C ALA A 61 -4.40 -13.38 -7.65
N GLY A 62 -4.72 -12.22 -8.22
CA GLY A 62 -6.10 -11.73 -8.34
C GLY A 62 -6.50 -10.65 -7.32
N ASP A 63 -5.65 -10.35 -6.32
CA ASP A 63 -5.81 -9.13 -5.52
C ASP A 63 -5.45 -7.87 -6.35
N LEU A 64 -5.43 -6.68 -5.72
CA LEU A 64 -5.22 -5.40 -6.41
C LEU A 64 -3.87 -5.40 -7.14
N LEU A 65 -3.89 -5.27 -8.46
CA LEU A 65 -2.68 -5.15 -9.27
C LEU A 65 -2.15 -3.71 -9.25
N VAL A 66 -0.91 -3.53 -8.81
CA VAL A 66 -0.18 -2.26 -8.89
C VAL A 66 0.92 -2.40 -9.94
N GLN A 67 0.88 -1.55 -10.96
CA GLN A 67 1.87 -1.54 -12.04
C GLN A 67 3.11 -0.72 -11.65
N PRO A 68 4.29 -1.08 -12.18
CA PRO A 68 5.48 -0.26 -12.00
C PRO A 68 5.27 1.11 -12.63
N ALA A 69 5.87 2.13 -12.02
CA ALA A 69 5.75 3.54 -12.42
C ALA A 69 4.33 4.13 -12.34
N ASP A 70 3.36 3.40 -11.79
CA ASP A 70 2.04 3.91 -11.44
C ASP A 70 1.87 4.01 -9.92
N SER A 71 0.87 4.78 -9.49
CA SER A 71 0.45 4.80 -8.10
C SER A 71 -1.05 4.75 -7.94
N VAL A 72 -1.51 3.91 -7.03
CA VAL A 72 -2.93 3.75 -6.71
C VAL A 72 -3.17 4.29 -5.30
N VAL A 73 -4.24 5.07 -5.13
CA VAL A 73 -4.71 5.50 -3.81
C VAL A 73 -5.92 4.65 -3.43
N ILE A 74 -5.83 3.97 -2.30
CA ILE A 74 -6.90 3.10 -1.80
C ILE A 74 -7.32 3.47 -0.39
N ARG A 75 -8.56 3.11 -0.04
CA ARG A 75 -9.12 3.32 1.29
C ARG A 75 -8.64 2.21 2.24
N ALA A 76 -8.14 2.61 3.40
CA ALA A 76 -7.58 1.72 4.43
C ALA A 76 -8.34 1.78 5.76
N ILE A 77 -9.55 2.36 5.79
CA ILE A 77 -10.33 2.52 7.02
C ILE A 77 -10.62 1.16 7.66
N GLY A 78 -10.20 1.00 8.92
CA GLY A 78 -10.37 -0.23 9.70
C GLY A 78 -9.35 -1.32 9.38
N LEU A 79 -8.42 -1.06 8.47
CA LEU A 79 -7.34 -1.97 8.08
C LEU A 79 -6.04 -1.47 8.68
N THR A 80 -5.16 -2.40 9.05
CA THR A 80 -3.95 -2.12 9.83
C THR A 80 -2.69 -2.65 9.17
N HIS A 81 -2.84 -3.55 8.21
CA HIS A 81 -1.73 -4.22 7.53
C HIS A 81 -1.96 -4.26 6.02
N ILE A 82 -0.87 -4.40 5.30
CA ILE A 82 -0.83 -4.54 3.85
C ILE A 82 0.16 -5.66 3.49
N ALA A 83 -0.23 -6.49 2.53
CA ALA A 83 0.60 -7.53 1.93
C ALA A 83 0.87 -7.25 0.46
N ALA A 84 2.02 -7.72 -0.01
CA ALA A 84 2.42 -7.65 -1.42
C ALA A 84 3.02 -8.98 -1.89
N LEU A 85 2.67 -9.37 -3.12
CA LEU A 85 3.15 -10.56 -3.82
C LEU A 85 3.62 -10.18 -5.21
N GLN A 86 4.76 -10.70 -5.67
CA GLN A 86 5.24 -10.43 -7.02
C GLN A 86 4.28 -10.99 -8.10
N VAL A 87 4.18 -10.31 -9.25
CA VAL A 87 3.57 -10.92 -10.44
C VAL A 87 4.56 -11.89 -11.09
N THR A 88 5.77 -11.41 -11.39
CA THR A 88 6.83 -12.19 -12.05
C THR A 88 8.18 -12.04 -11.35
N ALA A 89 8.57 -10.81 -11.00
CA ALA A 89 9.85 -10.50 -10.36
C ALA A 89 9.62 -9.67 -9.09
N GLY A 90 10.49 -9.89 -8.09
CA GLY A 90 10.46 -9.17 -6.83
C GLY A 90 10.81 -7.69 -7.00
N GLY A 91 10.48 -6.91 -5.97
CA GLY A 91 10.65 -5.47 -5.97
C GLY A 91 10.27 -4.86 -4.64
N THR A 92 10.02 -3.56 -4.64
CA THR A 92 9.62 -2.79 -3.47
C THR A 92 8.29 -2.10 -3.70
N LEU A 93 7.44 -2.12 -2.66
CA LEU A 93 6.20 -1.37 -2.59
C LEU A 93 6.38 -0.25 -1.55
N GLN A 94 6.21 0.99 -1.99
CA GLN A 94 6.23 2.18 -1.16
C GLN A 94 4.78 2.51 -0.76
N ILE A 95 4.57 2.67 0.54
CA ILE A 95 3.26 2.86 1.17
C ILE A 95 3.28 4.22 1.88
N SER A 96 2.54 5.20 1.36
CA SER A 96 2.39 6.52 2.01
C SER A 96 1.04 6.63 2.71
N PRO A 97 0.98 7.00 3.99
CA PRO A 97 -0.25 7.41 4.62
C PRO A 97 -0.68 8.76 4.05
N VAL A 98 -1.93 8.86 3.59
CA VAL A 98 -2.48 10.11 3.07
C VAL A 98 -3.22 10.82 4.21
N GLU A 99 -2.87 12.08 4.43
CA GLU A 99 -3.52 12.91 5.43
C GLU A 99 -4.95 13.21 5.03
N ASN A 100 -5.83 13.22 6.04
CA ASN A 100 -7.20 13.67 5.91
C ASN A 100 -7.39 14.86 6.85
N VAL A 101 -6.80 15.99 6.44
CA VAL A 101 -6.96 17.30 7.09
C VAL A 101 -8.27 17.95 6.70
#